data_AF-A0A3D5KQD9-F1
#
_entry.id   AF-A0A3D5KQD9-F1
#
_cell.length_a   1.000
_cell.length_b   1.000
_cell.length_c   1.000
_cell.angle_alpha   90.00
_cell.angle_beta   90.00
_cell.angle_gamma   90.00
#
_symmetry.space_group_name_H-M   'P 1'
#
loop_
_entity.id
_entity.type
_entity.pdbx_description
1 polymer ?
#
loop_
_entity_poly.entity_id
_entity_poly.type
_entity_poly.pdbx_seq_one_letter_code
_entity_poly.pdbx_strand_id
1 'polypeptide(L)'
;MSKLIQRVIASVFIMGLLMYFLRIPVAFSLGFFKSTTAFDPWRVLGLSLIYSIIFFLWSVFYFTYNYFERYNKSLKLEATVKDIELNNLKAQLNPHFIFNAMNSIRALVDENPLKSKLAITQLSNILRNSLATGTKGLTKFEDELKIVKDYLSLESIRFEERLKIEYDKIIKTNCEQYTAAVMSVFNLMQFNGMFLTGTEICNIL
;
A
#
# COMPACT_ATOMS: atom_id res chain seq x y z
N MET A 1 -11.09 -13.55 -24.45
CA MET A 1 -9.81 -13.69 -25.17
C MET A 1 -9.98 -14.02 -26.65
N SER A 2 -10.81 -15.01 -27.03
CA SER A 2 -11.02 -15.42 -28.43
C SER A 2 -11.48 -14.31 -29.38
N LYS A 3 -12.40 -13.44 -28.95
CA LYS A 3 -12.87 -12.29 -29.75
C LYS A 3 -11.78 -11.25 -30.05
N LEU A 4 -10.76 -11.12 -29.20
CA LEU A 4 -9.67 -10.15 -29.37
C LEU A 4 -8.68 -10.65 -30.42
N ILE A 5 -8.32 -11.94 -30.35
CA ILE A 5 -7.43 -12.60 -31.31
C ILE A 5 -8.04 -12.56 -32.72
N GLN A 6 -9.35 -12.87 -32.84
CA GLN A 6 -10.06 -12.79 -34.12
C GLN A 6 -10.04 -11.38 -34.72
N ARG A 7 -10.22 -10.34 -33.90
CA ARG A 7 -10.15 -8.93 -34.34
C ARG A 7 -8.75 -8.54 -34.81
N VAL A 8 -7.70 -8.97 -34.08
CA VAL A 8 -6.31 -8.67 -34.46
C VAL A 8 -5.97 -9.35 -35.79
N ILE A 9 -6.27 -10.63 -35.94
CA ILE A 9 -6.02 -11.38 -37.19
C ILE A 9 -6.76 -10.74 -38.37
N ALA A 10 -8.04 -10.41 -38.21
CA ALA A 10 -8.82 -9.73 -39.24
C ALA A 10 -8.22 -8.37 -39.61
N SER A 11 -7.82 -7.56 -38.62
CA SER A 11 -7.24 -6.23 -38.84
C SER A 11 -5.89 -6.30 -39.56
N VAL A 12 -5.05 -7.29 -39.24
CA VAL A 12 -3.74 -7.49 -39.88
C VAL A 12 -3.90 -7.86 -41.35
N PHE A 13 -4.86 -8.75 -41.66
CA PHE A 13 -5.11 -9.16 -43.04
C PHE A 13 -5.70 -8.02 -43.89
N ILE A 14 -6.65 -7.27 -43.33
CA ILE A 14 -7.22 -6.07 -43.98
C ILE A 14 -6.12 -5.03 -44.22
N MET A 15 -5.24 -4.80 -43.24
CA MET A 15 -4.13 -3.87 -43.37
C MET A 15 -3.12 -4.30 -44.44
N GLY A 16 -2.79 -5.60 -44.52
CA GLY A 16 -1.90 -6.13 -45.55
C GLY A 16 -2.43 -5.92 -46.97
N LEU A 17 -3.74 -6.16 -47.16
CA LEU A 17 -4.41 -5.93 -48.44
C LEU A 17 -4.48 -4.43 -48.78
N LEU A 18 -4.85 -3.59 -47.80
CA LEU A 18 -4.91 -2.13 -47.97
C LEU A 18 -3.53 -1.54 -48.32
N MET A 19 -2.47 -1.99 -47.65
CA MET A 19 -1.09 -1.55 -47.92
C MET A 19 -0.60 -1.98 -49.30
N TYR A 20 -1.02 -3.14 -49.79
CA TYR A 20 -0.74 -3.56 -51.16
C TYR A 20 -1.34 -2.59 -52.19
N PHE A 21 -2.63 -2.24 -52.05
CA PHE A 21 -3.30 -1.30 -52.97
C PHE A 21 -2.73 0.12 -52.87
N LEU A 22 -2.42 0.60 -51.66
CA LEU A 22 -1.79 1.91 -51.47
C LEU A 22 -0.42 2.04 -52.14
N ARG A 23 0.30 0.94 -52.34
CA ARG A 23 1.61 0.95 -53.02
C ARG A 23 1.49 1.14 -54.54
N ILE A 24 0.39 0.72 -55.17
CA ILE A 24 0.21 0.73 -56.63
C ILE A 24 0.50 2.11 -57.27
N PRO A 25 -0.08 3.24 -56.81
CA PRO A 25 0.20 4.56 -57.40
C PRO A 25 1.66 4.97 -57.26
N VAL A 26 2.30 4.67 -56.13
CA VAL A 26 3.73 4.97 -55.90
C VAL A 26 4.62 4.15 -56.84
N ALA A 27 4.31 2.87 -56.99
CA ALA A 27 5.09 1.96 -57.82
C ALA A 27 4.93 2.23 -59.32
N PHE A 28 3.76 2.72 -59.74
CA PHE A 28 3.51 3.19 -61.10
C PHE A 28 4.29 4.48 -61.41
N SER A 29 4.26 5.46 -60.51
CA SER A 29 5.00 6.73 -60.67
C SER A 29 6.52 6.54 -60.76
N LEU A 30 7.06 5.52 -60.08
CA LEU A 30 8.49 5.19 -60.10
C LEU A 30 8.89 4.29 -61.29
N GLY A 31 7.97 3.92 -62.18
CA GLY A 31 8.25 3.11 -63.36
C GLY A 31 8.56 1.64 -63.09
N PHE A 32 8.29 1.15 -61.87
CA PHE A 32 8.59 -0.24 -61.49
C PHE A 32 7.60 -1.27 -62.06
N PHE A 33 6.43 -0.86 -62.58
CA PHE A 33 5.38 -1.79 -63.04
C PHE A 33 4.65 -1.36 -64.32
N LYS A 34 4.26 -2.36 -65.13
CA LYS A 34 3.21 -2.24 -66.15
C LYS A 34 1.87 -2.65 -65.53
N SER A 35 0.78 -1.96 -65.89
CA SER A 35 -0.56 -2.18 -65.31
C SER A 35 -1.04 -3.65 -65.37
N THR A 36 -0.55 -4.45 -66.32
CA THR A 36 -0.96 -5.86 -66.49
C THR A 36 -0.36 -6.81 -65.46
N THR A 37 0.77 -6.47 -64.82
CA THR A 37 1.44 -7.34 -63.84
C THR A 37 1.16 -6.94 -62.39
N ALA A 38 0.47 -5.81 -62.18
CA ALA A 38 0.07 -5.30 -60.87
C ALA A 38 -1.21 -5.97 -60.32
N PHE A 39 -2.05 -6.53 -61.19
CA PHE A 39 -3.31 -7.19 -60.80
C PHE A 39 -3.24 -8.72 -60.88
N ASP A 40 -2.04 -9.29 -61.05
CA ASP A 40 -1.85 -10.74 -61.04
C ASP A 40 -2.23 -11.30 -59.66
N PRO A 41 -3.26 -12.17 -59.55
CA PRO A 41 -3.78 -12.65 -58.27
C PRO A 41 -2.70 -13.29 -57.38
N TRP A 42 -1.73 -13.97 -57.97
CA TRP A 42 -0.67 -14.64 -57.20
C TRP A 42 0.28 -13.64 -56.53
N ARG A 43 0.60 -12.53 -57.21
CA ARG A 43 1.42 -11.44 -56.65
C ARG A 43 0.68 -10.64 -55.59
N VAL A 44 -0.60 -10.38 -55.83
CA VAL A 44 -1.47 -9.68 -54.86
C VAL A 44 -1.49 -10.47 -53.55
N LEU A 45 -1.75 -11.78 -53.62
CA LEU A 45 -1.79 -12.64 -52.44
C LEU A 45 -0.41 -12.73 -51.77
N GLY A 46 0.67 -13.01 -52.51
CA GLY A 46 2.01 -13.16 -51.94
C GLY A 46 2.52 -11.91 -51.22
N LEU A 47 2.38 -10.73 -51.84
CA LEU A 47 2.84 -9.48 -51.24
C LEU A 47 1.94 -9.00 -50.09
N SER A 48 0.62 -9.19 -50.20
CA SER A 48 -0.31 -8.89 -49.10
C SER A 48 -0.03 -9.75 -47.87
N LEU A 49 0.34 -11.02 -48.06
CA LEU A 49 0.76 -11.90 -46.98
C LEU A 49 2.06 -11.43 -46.32
N ILE A 50 3.06 -10.98 -47.10
CA ILE A 50 4.31 -10.43 -46.57
C ILE A 50 4.03 -9.21 -45.68
N TYR A 51 3.21 -8.26 -46.14
CA TYR A 51 2.84 -7.10 -45.33
C TYR A 51 2.08 -7.52 -44.06
N SER A 52 1.16 -8.48 -44.18
CA SER A 52 0.41 -9.01 -43.03
C SER A 52 1.35 -9.61 -41.98
N ILE A 53 2.38 -10.36 -42.38
CA ILE A 53 3.39 -10.92 -41.46
C ILE A 53 4.16 -9.80 -40.75
N ILE A 54 4.57 -8.76 -41.46
CA ILE A 54 5.29 -7.62 -40.86
C ILE A 54 4.42 -6.91 -39.82
N PHE A 55 3.14 -6.61 -40.15
CA PHE A 55 2.21 -6.00 -39.20
C PHE A 55 1.90 -6.89 -38.01
N PHE A 56 1.84 -8.21 -38.22
CA PHE A 56 1.67 -9.17 -37.14
C PHE A 56 2.85 -9.12 -36.17
N LEU A 57 4.09 -9.19 -36.69
CA LEU A 57 5.30 -9.10 -35.87
C LEU A 57 5.38 -7.78 -35.11
N TRP A 58 5.08 -6.66 -35.76
CA TRP A 58 5.00 -5.34 -35.11
C TRP A 58 3.95 -5.31 -33.99
N SER A 59 2.77 -5.90 -34.23
CA SER A 59 1.71 -5.97 -33.24
C SER A 59 2.12 -6.81 -32.04
N VAL A 60 2.75 -7.98 -32.26
CA VAL A 60 3.27 -8.82 -31.18
C VAL A 60 4.30 -8.06 -30.36
N PHE A 61 5.23 -7.37 -31.00
CA PHE A 61 6.24 -6.56 -30.31
C PHE A 61 5.59 -5.45 -29.47
N TYR A 62 4.66 -4.69 -30.06
CA TYR A 62 3.91 -3.64 -29.36
C TYR A 62 3.13 -4.17 -28.15
N PHE A 63 2.38 -5.26 -28.31
CA PHE A 63 1.62 -5.85 -27.22
C PHE A 63 2.53 -6.41 -26.13
N THR A 64 3.67 -7.02 -26.49
CA THR A 64 4.65 -7.54 -25.54
C THR A 64 5.27 -6.41 -24.72
N TYR A 65 5.69 -5.33 -25.39
CA TYR A 65 6.24 -4.15 -24.72
C TYR A 65 5.23 -3.53 -23.76
N ASN A 66 3.99 -3.29 -24.21
CA ASN A 66 2.94 -2.71 -23.38
C ASN A 66 2.50 -3.66 -22.25
N TYR A 67 2.55 -4.98 -22.46
CA TYR A 67 2.31 -5.97 -21.41
C TYR A 67 3.38 -5.87 -20.32
N PHE A 68 4.66 -5.79 -20.71
CA PHE A 68 5.78 -5.69 -19.78
C PHE A 68 5.77 -4.37 -18.99
N GLU A 69 5.48 -3.26 -19.65
CA GLU A 69 5.29 -1.96 -19.00
C GLU A 69 4.17 -2.00 -17.95
N ARG A 70 3.02 -2.60 -18.30
CA ARG A 70 1.89 -2.76 -17.37
C ARG A 70 2.24 -3.66 -16.19
N TYR A 71 2.94 -4.76 -16.46
CA TYR A 71 3.40 -5.68 -15.43
C TYR A 71 4.34 -4.99 -14.44
N ASN A 72 5.36 -4.28 -14.93
CA ASN A 72 6.28 -3.53 -14.08
C ASN A 72 5.60 -2.41 -13.30
N LYS A 73 4.64 -1.71 -13.91
CA LYS A 73 3.86 -0.68 -13.22
C LYS A 73 3.01 -1.29 -12.10
N SER A 74 2.39 -2.45 -12.34
CA SER A 74 1.64 -3.17 -11.32
C SER A 74 2.53 -3.57 -10.15
N LEU A 75 3.71 -4.13 -10.42
CA LEU A 75 4.66 -4.51 -9.37
C LEU A 75 5.14 -3.30 -8.55
N LYS A 76 5.43 -2.16 -9.20
CA LYS A 76 5.81 -0.93 -8.51
C LYS A 76 4.69 -0.38 -7.63
N LEU A 77 3.45 -0.40 -8.12
CA LEU A 77 2.29 0.03 -7.35
C LEU A 77 2.08 -0.87 -6.12
N GLU A 78 2.18 -2.18 -6.29
CA GLU A 78 2.07 -3.13 -5.18
C GLU A 78 3.15 -2.91 -4.12
N ALA A 79 4.41 -2.74 -4.54
CA ALA A 79 5.51 -2.40 -3.63
C ALA A 79 5.26 -1.08 -2.89
N THR A 80 4.79 -0.05 -3.60
CA THR A 80 4.48 1.26 -3.00
C THR A 80 3.35 1.16 -1.97
N VAL A 81 2.30 0.39 -2.27
CA VAL A 81 1.21 0.14 -1.32
C VAL A 81 1.74 -0.56 -0.07
N LYS A 82 2.59 -1.57 -0.24
CA LYS A 82 3.21 -2.28 0.89
C LYS A 82 4.09 -1.35 1.73
N ASP A 83 4.86 -0.47 1.11
CA ASP A 83 5.67 0.51 1.82
C ASP A 83 4.81 1.51 2.60
N ILE A 84 3.68 1.95 2.04
CA ILE A 84 2.72 2.82 2.72
C ILE A 84 2.09 2.09 3.91
N GLU A 85 1.64 0.84 3.73
CA GLU A 85 1.12 0.02 4.84
C GLU A 85 2.14 -0.12 5.97
N LEU A 86 3.38 -0.47 5.63
CA LEU A 86 4.47 -0.58 6.60
C LEU A 86 4.78 0.75 7.30
N ASN A 87 4.82 1.86 6.55
CA ASN A 87 5.07 3.16 7.13
C ASN A 87 3.92 3.62 8.03
N ASN A 88 2.67 3.28 7.70
CA ASN A 88 1.52 3.53 8.57
C ASN A 88 1.62 2.70 9.86
N LEU A 89 1.97 1.42 9.77
CA LEU A 89 2.21 0.57 10.95
C LEU A 89 3.37 1.13 11.80
N LYS A 90 4.45 1.59 11.16
CA LYS A 90 5.56 2.26 11.86
C LYS A 90 5.14 3.59 12.49
N ALA A 91 4.29 4.38 11.85
CA ALA A 91 3.84 5.66 12.38
C ALA A 91 2.97 5.49 13.64
N GLN A 92 2.24 4.37 13.76
CA GLN A 92 1.55 4.01 15.01
C GLN A 92 2.52 3.77 16.17
N LEU A 93 3.77 3.38 15.89
CA LEU A 93 4.86 3.31 16.84
C LEU A 93 5.59 4.66 16.85
N ASN A 94 5.29 5.56 17.80
CA ASN A 94 6.04 6.82 17.91
C ASN A 94 7.54 6.53 18.22
N PRO A 95 8.47 6.64 17.26
CA PRO A 95 9.85 6.20 17.47
C PRO A 95 10.56 7.09 18.48
N HIS A 96 10.22 8.38 18.50
CA HIS A 96 10.73 9.33 19.48
C HIS A 96 10.31 8.94 20.91
N PHE A 97 9.07 8.49 21.11
CA PHE A 97 8.63 7.94 22.40
C PHE A 97 9.50 6.74 22.82
N ILE A 98 9.78 5.80 21.91
CA ILE A 98 10.58 4.61 22.22
C ILE A 98 11.99 5.01 22.65
N PHE A 99 12.66 5.89 21.90
CA PHE A 99 13.98 6.39 22.28
C PHE A 99 13.97 7.09 23.65
N ASN A 100 12.96 7.92 23.91
CA ASN A 100 12.82 8.61 25.18
C ASN A 100 12.58 7.64 26.35
N ALA A 101 11.69 6.66 26.16
CA ALA A 101 11.42 5.63 27.16
C ALA A 101 12.69 4.82 27.46
N MET A 102 13.45 4.41 26.44
CA MET A 102 14.72 3.71 26.63
C MET A 102 15.75 4.53 27.41
N ASN A 103 15.88 5.83 27.10
CA ASN A 103 16.79 6.73 27.82
C ASN A 103 16.39 6.90 29.29
N SER A 104 15.10 7.07 29.58
CA SER A 104 14.58 7.13 30.95
C SER A 104 14.77 5.82 31.71
N ILE A 105 14.53 4.67 31.06
CA ILE A 105 14.78 3.34 31.64
C ILE A 105 16.25 3.16 31.97
N ARG A 106 17.15 3.60 31.08
CA ARG A 106 18.60 3.53 31.29
C ARG A 106 19.03 4.29 32.54
N ALA A 107 18.50 5.49 32.77
CA ALA A 107 18.78 6.25 33.98
C ALA A 107 18.32 5.53 35.26
N LEU A 108 17.20 4.82 35.19
CA LEU A 108 16.69 4.03 36.31
C LEU A 108 17.49 2.75 36.62
N VAL A 109 18.34 2.27 35.72
CA VAL A 109 19.06 0.99 35.93
C VAL A 109 19.93 1.07 37.19
N ASP A 110 20.63 2.19 37.37
CA ASP A 110 21.53 2.39 38.51
C ASP A 110 20.80 2.97 39.74
N GLU A 111 19.80 3.82 39.52
CA GLU A 111 19.06 4.50 40.60
C GLU A 111 18.00 3.61 41.26
N ASN A 112 17.20 2.90 40.45
CA ASN A 112 16.13 2.03 40.94
C ASN A 112 15.92 0.82 39.99
N PRO A 113 16.71 -0.26 40.19
CA PRO A 113 16.67 -1.43 39.32
C PRO A 113 15.28 -2.10 39.24
N LEU A 114 14.50 -2.06 40.32
CA LEU A 114 13.14 -2.63 40.33
C LEU A 114 12.19 -1.83 39.44
N LYS A 115 12.22 -0.50 39.54
CA LYS A 115 11.42 0.40 38.69
C LYS A 115 11.84 0.28 37.22
N SER A 116 13.14 0.14 36.95
CA SER A 116 13.67 -0.09 35.59
C SER A 116 13.12 -1.38 34.97
N LYS A 117 13.13 -2.51 35.69
CA LYS A 117 12.56 -3.79 35.22
C LYS A 117 11.06 -3.69 34.89
N LEU A 118 10.32 -2.96 35.72
CA LEU A 118 8.89 -2.75 35.51
C LEU A 118 8.65 -1.89 34.26
N ALA A 119 9.41 -0.81 34.09
CA ALA A 119 9.34 0.06 32.92
C ALA A 119 9.70 -0.68 31.60
N ILE A 120 10.68 -1.59 31.62
CA ILE A 120 10.99 -2.46 30.47
C ILE A 120 9.77 -3.33 30.10
N THR A 121 9.08 -3.88 31.09
CA THR A 121 7.88 -4.71 30.88
C THR A 121 6.74 -3.89 30.28
N GLN A 122 6.54 -2.66 30.76
CA GLN A 122 5.53 -1.74 30.23
C GLN A 122 5.81 -1.35 28.78
N LEU A 123 7.08 -1.02 28.46
CA LEU A 123 7.48 -0.71 27.09
C LEU A 123 7.25 -1.92 26.17
N SER A 124 7.60 -3.11 26.62
CA SER A 124 7.36 -4.36 25.87
C SER A 124 5.88 -4.60 25.60
N ASN A 125 4.99 -4.35 26.57
CA ASN A 125 3.55 -4.47 26.40
C ASN A 125 3.01 -3.50 25.34
N ILE A 126 3.42 -2.23 25.38
CA ILE A 126 3.01 -1.20 24.41
C ILE A 126 3.45 -1.61 22.99
N LEU A 127 4.72 -1.99 22.82
CA LEU A 127 5.25 -2.42 21.52
C LEU A 127 4.52 -3.65 20.98
N ARG A 128 4.30 -4.66 21.83
CA ARG A 128 3.57 -5.88 21.45
C ARG A 128 2.16 -5.57 20.96
N ASN A 129 1.44 -4.69 21.65
CA ASN A 129 0.05 -4.36 21.30
C ASN A 129 -0.03 -3.47 20.06
N SER A 130 0.92 -2.54 19.88
CA SER A 130 1.02 -1.78 18.64
C SER A 130 1.26 -2.67 17.42
N LEU A 131 2.12 -3.69 17.54
CA LEU A 131 2.32 -4.68 16.46
C LEU A 131 1.12 -5.61 16.25
N ALA A 132 0.34 -5.89 17.30
CA ALA A 132 -0.87 -6.72 17.20
C ALA A 132 -2.04 -6.01 16.49
N THR A 133 -2.01 -4.68 16.39
CA THR A 133 -3.07 -3.85 15.76
C THR A 133 -3.33 -4.22 14.30
N GLY A 134 -2.30 -4.69 13.58
CA GLY A 134 -2.44 -5.16 12.19
C GLY A 134 -3.10 -6.54 12.03
N THR A 135 -3.29 -7.30 13.12
CA THR A 135 -3.81 -8.68 13.09
C THR A 135 -5.10 -8.88 13.89
N LYS A 136 -5.37 -8.04 14.90
CA LYS A 136 -6.57 -8.10 15.73
C LYS A 136 -7.40 -6.83 15.54
N GLY A 137 -8.62 -6.98 15.02
CA GLY A 137 -9.49 -5.84 14.70
C GLY A 137 -10.14 -5.15 15.92
N LEU A 138 -10.37 -5.89 17.01
CA LEU A 138 -11.03 -5.41 18.22
C LEU A 138 -10.39 -6.03 19.47
N THR A 139 -10.26 -5.24 20.54
CA THR A 139 -9.83 -5.71 21.87
C THR A 139 -10.76 -5.18 22.95
N LYS A 140 -10.74 -5.79 24.14
CA LYS A 140 -11.52 -5.30 25.27
C LYS A 140 -11.03 -3.92 25.67
N PHE A 141 -11.96 -3.04 26.03
CA PHE A 141 -11.63 -1.70 26.49
C PHE A 141 -10.69 -1.70 27.72
N GLU A 142 -10.79 -2.71 28.59
CA GLU A 142 -9.88 -2.89 29.72
C GLU A 142 -8.42 -3.07 29.27
N ASP A 143 -8.19 -3.83 28.20
CA ASP A 143 -6.85 -4.06 27.65
C ASP A 143 -6.28 -2.77 27.04
N GLU A 144 -7.10 -1.96 26.37
CA GLU A 144 -6.71 -0.61 25.90
C GLU A 144 -6.35 0.32 27.06
N LEU A 145 -7.17 0.33 28.11
CA LEU A 145 -6.93 1.16 29.29
C LEU A 145 -5.64 0.76 30.01
N LYS A 146 -5.29 -0.54 29.99
CA LYS A 146 -4.01 -1.03 30.52
C LYS A 146 -2.82 -0.50 29.71
N ILE A 147 -2.92 -0.45 28.37
CA ILE A 147 -1.89 0.12 27.50
C ILE A 147 -1.70 1.61 27.80
N VAL A 148 -2.80 2.33 27.93
CA VAL A 148 -2.83 3.75 28.33
C VAL A 148 -2.14 3.97 29.68
N LYS A 149 -2.42 3.13 30.68
CA LYS A 149 -1.76 3.21 32.00
C LYS A 149 -0.27 2.89 31.93
N ASP A 150 0.12 1.88 31.16
CA ASP A 150 1.53 1.53 30.93
C ASP A 150 2.27 2.70 30.27
N TYR A 151 1.64 3.38 29.31
CA TYR A 151 2.18 4.57 28.65
C TYR A 151 2.35 5.76 29.61
N LEU A 152 1.30 6.11 30.35
CA LEU A 152 1.35 7.21 31.32
C LEU A 152 2.37 6.95 32.43
N SER A 153 2.53 5.68 32.83
CA SER A 153 3.57 5.28 33.79
C SER A 153 4.97 5.56 33.24
N LEU A 154 5.24 5.26 31.98
CA LEU A 154 6.52 5.56 31.33
C LEU A 154 6.75 7.07 31.16
N GLU A 155 5.73 7.81 30.75
CA GLU A 155 5.76 9.27 30.65
C GLU A 155 6.01 9.93 32.02
N SER A 156 5.46 9.37 33.11
CA SER A 156 5.69 9.87 34.48
C SER A 156 7.15 9.73 34.92
N ILE A 157 7.90 8.76 34.40
CA ILE A 157 9.33 8.64 34.66
C ILE A 157 10.09 9.80 34.01
N ARG A 158 9.66 10.24 32.83
CA ARG A 158 10.31 11.34 32.09
C ARG A 158 9.99 12.71 32.68
N PHE A 159 8.75 12.91 33.11
CA PHE A 159 8.26 14.21 33.57
C PHE A 159 8.26 14.37 35.10
N GLU A 160 8.54 13.30 35.84
CA GLU A 160 8.58 13.27 37.31
C GLU A 160 7.35 13.99 37.90
N GLU A 161 7.55 15.03 38.71
CA GLU A 161 6.47 15.77 39.38
C GLU A 161 5.65 16.69 38.45
N ARG A 162 6.09 16.89 37.20
CA ARG A 162 5.40 17.78 36.25
C ARG A 162 4.19 17.12 35.59
N LEU A 163 4.08 15.79 35.65
CA LEU A 163 2.94 15.05 35.12
C LEU A 163 1.95 14.76 36.25
N LYS A 164 0.78 15.40 36.20
CA LYS A 164 -0.36 15.07 37.07
C LYS A 164 -1.36 14.25 36.29
N ILE A 165 -1.60 13.03 36.75
CA ILE A 165 -2.56 12.11 36.13
C ILE A 165 -3.84 12.14 36.95
N GLU A 166 -4.91 12.66 36.37
CA GLU A 166 -6.25 12.62 36.96
C GLU A 166 -7.11 11.62 36.18
N TYR A 167 -7.59 10.58 36.86
CA TYR A 167 -8.55 9.65 36.29
C TYR A 167 -9.95 10.13 36.65
N ASP A 168 -10.65 10.73 35.68
CA ASP A 168 -12.03 11.14 35.91
C ASP A 168 -12.93 9.89 36.09
N LYS A 169 -13.72 9.89 37.15
CA LYS A 169 -14.57 8.76 37.59
C LYS A 169 -15.82 8.56 36.73
N ILE A 170 -15.99 9.33 35.64
CA ILE A 170 -17.16 9.25 34.75
C ILE A 170 -17.11 8.01 33.82
N ILE A 171 -16.13 7.11 33.97
CA ILE A 171 -16.22 5.77 33.40
C ILE A 171 -17.26 4.98 34.20
N LYS A 172 -18.55 5.21 33.88
CA LYS A 172 -19.68 4.46 34.44
C LYS A 172 -19.40 2.96 34.30
N THR A 173 -19.76 2.25 35.35
CA THR A 173 -19.43 0.88 35.78
C THR A 173 -19.78 -0.27 34.82
N ASN A 174 -19.87 -0.05 33.49
CA ASN A 174 -20.17 -1.07 32.48
C ASN A 174 -19.24 -1.05 31.26
N CYS A 175 -18.12 -0.31 31.28
CA CYS A 175 -17.21 -0.23 30.12
C CYS A 175 -16.43 -1.54 29.84
N GLU A 176 -16.39 -2.49 30.78
CA GLU A 176 -15.72 -3.79 30.63
C GLU A 176 -16.31 -4.67 29.52
N GLN A 177 -17.56 -4.40 29.11
CA GLN A 177 -18.25 -5.14 28.05
C GLN A 177 -18.00 -4.59 26.64
N TYR A 178 -17.36 -3.42 26.54
CA TYR A 178 -17.16 -2.75 25.25
C TYR A 178 -15.83 -3.14 24.63
N THR A 179 -15.83 -3.27 23.31
CA THR A 179 -14.64 -3.52 22.51
C THR A 179 -14.24 -2.25 21.78
N ALA A 180 -12.97 -1.90 21.83
CA ALA A 180 -12.40 -0.81 21.08
C ALA A 180 -11.46 -1.34 20.00
N ALA A 181 -11.25 -0.55 18.94
CA ALA A 181 -10.18 -0.81 17.99
C ALA A 181 -8.83 -0.73 18.72
N VAL A 182 -7.91 -1.65 18.41
CA VAL A 182 -6.61 -1.73 19.09
C VAL A 182 -5.84 -0.41 18.91
N MET A 183 -5.20 0.09 19.97
CA MET A 183 -4.46 1.36 20.04
C MET A 183 -5.30 2.63 19.84
N SER A 184 -6.62 2.56 19.68
CA SER A 184 -7.45 3.75 19.39
C SER A 184 -7.46 4.77 20.54
N VAL A 185 -7.61 4.29 21.78
CA VAL A 185 -7.62 5.12 22.99
C VAL A 185 -6.23 5.72 23.24
N PHE A 186 -5.18 4.92 23.01
CA PHE A 186 -3.80 5.37 23.10
C PHE A 186 -3.48 6.48 22.08
N ASN A 187 -3.89 6.30 20.82
CA ASN A 187 -3.67 7.31 19.78
C ASN A 187 -4.41 8.60 20.10
N LEU A 188 -5.67 8.52 20.54
CA LEU A 188 -6.45 9.69 20.96
C LEU A 188 -5.74 10.47 22.08
N MET A 189 -5.15 9.76 23.06
CA MET A 189 -4.38 10.39 24.12
C MET A 189 -3.15 11.15 23.59
N GLN A 190 -2.42 10.56 22.64
CA GLN A 190 -1.26 11.24 22.03
C GLN A 190 -1.69 12.49 21.25
N PHE A 191 -2.81 12.43 20.52
CA PHE A 191 -3.33 13.58 19.78
C PHE A 191 -3.82 14.71 20.69
N ASN A 192 -4.49 14.37 21.80
CA ASN A 192 -5.04 15.34 22.75
C ASN A 192 -4.05 15.81 23.83
N GLY A 193 -2.75 15.51 23.69
CA GLY A 193 -1.74 16.01 24.62
C GLY A 193 -1.86 15.44 26.04
N MET A 194 -2.15 14.13 26.17
CA MET A 194 -2.30 13.42 27.45
C MET A 194 -3.55 13.74 28.27
N PHE A 195 -4.56 14.37 27.67
CA PHE A 195 -5.90 14.51 28.25
C PHE A 195 -6.90 13.63 27.49
N LEU A 196 -7.73 12.89 28.24
CA LEU A 196 -8.84 12.11 27.71
C LEU A 196 -10.09 12.40 28.54
N THR A 197 -11.15 12.90 27.91
CA THR A 197 -12.45 13.08 28.57
C THR A 197 -13.32 11.83 28.42
N GLY A 198 -14.19 11.55 29.40
CA GLY A 198 -15.09 10.38 29.35
C GLY A 198 -16.03 10.37 28.13
N THR A 199 -16.35 11.55 27.59
CA THR A 199 -17.11 11.73 26.35
C THR A 199 -16.36 11.30 25.10
N GLU A 200 -15.04 11.56 25.02
CA GLU A 200 -14.23 11.15 23.88
C GLU A 200 -14.01 9.64 23.86
N ILE A 201 -13.89 9.02 25.04
CA ILE A 201 -13.80 7.58 25.21
C ILE A 201 -15.07 6.88 24.73
N CYS A 202 -16.26 7.39 25.07
CA CYS A 202 -17.54 6.82 24.61
C CYS A 202 -17.76 6.92 23.09
N ASN A 203 -17.12 7.85 22.39
CA ASN A 203 -17.22 7.96 20.93
C ASN A 203 -16.34 6.93 20.18
N ILE A 204 -15.42 6.26 20.88
CA ILE A 204 -14.51 5.24 20.33
C ILE A 204 -15.07 3.82 20.54
N LEU A 205 -15.92 3.64 21.55
CA LEU A 205 -16.63 2.39 21.87
C LEU A 205 -17.83 2.17 20.94
#